data_AF-A0A840AI16-F1
#
_entry.id   AF-A0A840AI16-F1
#
_cell.length_a   1.000
_cell.length_b   1.000
_cell.length_c   1.000
_cell.angle_alpha   90.00
_cell.angle_beta   90.00
_cell.angle_gamma   90.00
#
_symmetry.space_group_name_H-M   'P 1'
#
loop_
_entity.id
_entity.type
_entity.pdbx_description
1 polymer ?
#
loop_
_entity_poly.entity_id
_entity_poly.type
_entity_poly.pdbx_seq_one_letter_code
_entity_poly.pdbx_strand_id
1 'polypeptide(L)'
;MVGAQAPSSGRPLWVVVALGVFFLAIYAQTVAYLYAEFPHNYSWTELMLNYQGGFVKRSGLGELAYQMRDTLNPRDLIVSILFGAYAASVLLIVFGLGVGRDFASWLFLFSPAGLLFPVYEQGAFGRKDVFILCASAIALVAIWQSHSFWRSLAISLIVFLVAGILIEAAWFYFPLVVAALLTRHSDERAAVRISGLAVAACVAVLAMAVMYKFGTADTERIASSWRAVNPDAYATQGALCCLGVNFDQAFGIMWASHGLQSMPRNSYIVGMILALVPIAVLLAKTRFRRIDWLTAAAWVAGVLAALVPFVVAADWGRYIYLFSTALFLAAWVGLGPRAASKPGMVSTIVMIALVIVFATSWRMLLWQERGNSALKPGPLVSAIGMKLD
;
A
#
# COMPACT_ATOMS: atom_id res chain seq x y z
N MET A 1 -6.83 24.95 26.04
CA MET A 1 -8.11 24.36 25.61
C MET A 1 -8.59 25.11 24.38
N VAL A 2 -8.35 24.58 23.19
CA VAL A 2 -9.00 25.05 21.95
C VAL A 2 -9.68 23.81 21.41
N GLY A 3 -11.00 23.75 21.56
CA GLY A 3 -11.81 22.65 21.04
C GLY A 3 -11.63 22.59 19.53
N ALA A 4 -10.97 21.55 19.05
CA ALA A 4 -11.04 21.19 17.64
C ALA A 4 -12.47 20.70 17.39
N GLN A 5 -13.36 21.63 17.03
CA GLN A 5 -14.64 21.27 16.43
C GLN A 5 -14.34 20.33 15.26
N ALA A 6 -14.90 19.11 15.32
CA ALA A 6 -14.95 18.23 14.17
C ALA A 6 -15.58 19.04 13.00
N PRO A 7 -14.98 19.04 11.80
CA PRO A 7 -15.49 19.86 10.71
C PRO A 7 -16.91 19.41 10.35
N SER A 8 -17.90 20.21 10.74
CA SER A 8 -19.33 20.03 10.46
C SER A 8 -19.72 20.43 9.04
N SER A 9 -18.78 20.58 8.11
CA SER A 9 -19.05 20.74 6.67
C SER A 9 -19.07 19.39 5.93
N GLY A 10 -19.51 18.33 6.62
CA GLY A 10 -19.51 16.96 6.12
C GLY A 10 -20.30 16.82 4.83
N ARG A 11 -19.71 16.16 3.84
CA ARG A 11 -20.45 15.64 2.69
C ARG A 11 -21.66 14.84 3.16
N PRO A 12 -22.74 14.80 2.37
CA PRO A 12 -23.88 14.01 2.74
C PRO A 12 -23.46 12.54 2.83
N LEU A 13 -23.86 11.88 3.93
CA LEU A 13 -23.46 10.52 4.29
C LEU A 13 -23.61 9.53 3.12
N TRP A 14 -24.64 9.71 2.29
CA TRP A 14 -24.89 8.87 1.12
C TRP A 14 -23.74 8.84 0.11
N VAL A 15 -22.96 9.93 -0.06
CA VAL A 15 -21.79 9.93 -0.98
C VAL A 15 -20.70 9.03 -0.43
N VAL A 16 -20.46 9.09 0.88
CA VAL A 16 -19.44 8.29 1.57
C VAL A 16 -19.83 6.81 1.52
N VAL A 17 -21.11 6.52 1.75
CA VAL A 17 -21.68 5.17 1.60
C VAL A 17 -21.58 4.66 0.16
N ALA A 18 -21.95 5.48 -0.83
CA ALA A 18 -21.85 5.10 -2.24
C ALA A 18 -20.41 4.78 -2.65
N LEU A 19 -19.42 5.55 -2.18
CA LEU A 19 -18.01 5.26 -2.42
C LEU A 19 -17.58 3.93 -1.78
N GLY A 20 -17.95 3.70 -0.51
CA GLY A 20 -17.67 2.43 0.15
C GLY A 20 -18.25 1.24 -0.62
N VAL A 21 -19.53 1.31 -0.98
CA VAL A 21 -20.20 0.27 -1.77
C VAL A 21 -19.55 0.06 -3.14
N PHE A 22 -19.20 1.15 -3.83
CA PHE A 22 -18.53 1.08 -5.13
C PHE A 22 -17.21 0.30 -5.05
N PHE A 23 -16.32 0.66 -4.12
CA PHE A 23 -15.04 -0.03 -3.97
C PHE A 23 -15.20 -1.48 -3.50
N LEU A 24 -16.18 -1.77 -2.65
CA LEU A 24 -16.47 -3.15 -2.25
C LEU A 24 -16.97 -3.99 -3.43
N ALA A 25 -17.82 -3.43 -4.28
CA ALA A 25 -18.34 -4.12 -5.46
C ALA A 25 -17.23 -4.44 -6.47
N ILE A 26 -16.32 -3.50 -6.76
CA ILE A 26 -15.20 -3.76 -7.68
C ILE A 26 -14.20 -4.76 -7.11
N TYR A 27 -13.97 -4.77 -5.78
CA TYR A 27 -13.12 -5.79 -5.16
C TYR A 27 -13.77 -7.17 -5.09
N ALA A 28 -15.10 -7.26 -5.03
CA ALA A 28 -15.79 -8.54 -5.15
C ALA A 28 -15.53 -9.18 -6.54
N GLN A 29 -15.39 -8.37 -7.59
CA GLN A 29 -15.01 -8.87 -8.91
C GLN A 29 -13.58 -9.42 -8.93
N THR A 30 -12.62 -8.76 -8.27
CA THR A 30 -11.23 -9.26 -8.19
C THR A 30 -11.11 -10.51 -7.32
N VAL A 31 -12.00 -10.68 -6.33
CA VAL A 31 -12.14 -11.93 -5.57
C VAL A 31 -12.52 -13.10 -6.48
N ALA A 32 -13.50 -12.91 -7.37
CA ALA A 32 -13.92 -13.97 -8.31
C ALA A 32 -12.76 -14.42 -9.21
N TYR A 33 -11.93 -13.49 -9.68
CA TYR A 33 -10.72 -13.80 -10.42
C TYR A 33 -9.72 -14.62 -9.59
N LEU A 34 -9.44 -14.20 -8.35
CA LEU A 34 -8.50 -14.90 -7.47
C LEU A 34 -8.96 -16.34 -7.18
N TYR A 35 -10.27 -16.55 -7.03
CA TYR A 35 -10.86 -17.88 -6.88
C TYR A 35 -10.65 -18.76 -8.11
N ALA A 36 -10.85 -18.21 -9.31
CA ALA A 36 -10.70 -18.95 -10.56
C ALA A 36 -9.25 -19.41 -10.81
N GLU A 37 -8.28 -18.63 -10.32
CA GLU A 37 -6.84 -18.89 -10.47
C GLU A 37 -6.26 -19.84 -9.40
N PHE A 38 -7.08 -20.32 -8.44
CA PHE A 38 -6.60 -21.24 -7.41
C PHE A 38 -6.27 -22.61 -8.00
N PRO A 39 -5.13 -23.24 -7.64
CA PRO A 39 -3.98 -22.74 -6.86
C PRO A 39 -2.77 -22.29 -7.74
N HIS A 40 -2.96 -22.05 -9.04
CA HIS A 40 -1.89 -22.14 -10.04
C HIS A 40 -1.16 -20.83 -10.40
N ASN A 41 -1.43 -19.72 -9.70
CA ASN A 41 -0.76 -18.45 -9.97
C ASN A 41 0.32 -18.09 -8.92
N TYR A 42 1.19 -17.15 -9.28
CA TYR A 42 2.23 -16.63 -8.38
C TYR A 42 1.63 -16.17 -7.03
N SER A 43 0.50 -15.49 -7.06
CA SER A 43 -0.18 -14.98 -5.87
C SER A 43 -0.53 -16.10 -4.88
N TRP A 44 -1.05 -17.24 -5.34
CA TRP A 44 -1.39 -18.37 -4.48
C TRP A 44 -0.16 -18.99 -3.82
N THR A 45 0.93 -19.16 -4.57
CA THR A 45 2.20 -19.63 -3.96
C THR A 45 2.73 -18.67 -2.90
N GLU A 46 2.55 -17.35 -3.05
CA GLU A 46 2.92 -16.36 -2.05
C GLU A 46 1.99 -16.40 -0.83
N LEU A 47 0.68 -16.50 -1.06
CA LEU A 47 -0.34 -16.54 -0.01
C LEU A 47 -0.22 -17.77 0.89
N MET A 48 0.14 -18.91 0.31
CA MET A 48 0.27 -20.20 0.99
C MET A 48 1.63 -20.41 1.68
N LEU A 49 2.59 -19.48 1.57
CA LEU A 49 3.85 -19.57 2.32
C LEU A 49 3.60 -19.72 3.82
N ASN A 50 4.27 -20.68 4.45
CA ASN A 50 4.08 -21.10 5.84
C ASN A 50 5.45 -21.41 6.52
N TYR A 51 5.46 -21.93 7.75
CA TYR A 51 6.69 -22.14 8.53
C TYR A 51 7.19 -23.59 8.60
N GLN A 52 6.63 -24.51 7.81
CA GLN A 52 6.97 -25.93 7.84
C GLN A 52 8.39 -26.19 7.31
N GLY A 53 8.92 -25.28 6.49
CA GLY A 53 10.32 -25.25 6.04
C GLY A 53 11.26 -24.42 6.93
N GLY A 54 10.82 -23.99 8.11
CA GLY A 54 11.54 -23.08 9.01
C GLY A 54 10.94 -21.67 9.06
N PHE A 55 11.51 -20.79 9.89
CA PHE A 55 11.05 -19.40 9.94
C PHE A 55 11.43 -18.65 8.67
N VAL A 56 10.43 -18.13 7.98
CA VAL A 56 10.60 -17.37 6.74
C VAL A 56 9.88 -16.04 6.85
N LYS A 57 10.47 -14.99 6.26
CA LYS A 57 9.76 -13.72 6.05
C LYS A 57 8.40 -13.97 5.37
N ARG A 58 7.40 -13.11 5.61
CA ARG A 58 6.05 -13.08 4.98
C ARG A 58 5.17 -14.35 5.07
N SER A 59 5.51 -15.37 5.85
CA SER A 59 4.72 -16.61 5.93
C SER A 59 3.49 -16.56 6.86
N GLY A 60 3.23 -15.45 7.56
CA GLY A 60 2.20 -15.41 8.61
C GLY A 60 0.78 -15.79 8.17
N LEU A 61 0.33 -15.33 6.99
CA LEU A 61 -1.01 -15.64 6.49
C LEU A 61 -1.18 -17.12 6.10
N GLY A 62 -0.20 -17.68 5.39
CA GLY A 62 -0.26 -19.07 4.96
C GLY A 62 -0.07 -20.04 6.13
N GLU A 63 0.72 -19.67 7.13
CA GLU A 63 0.79 -20.42 8.39
C GLU A 63 -0.58 -20.49 9.08
N LEU A 64 -1.27 -19.36 9.23
CA LEU A 64 -2.61 -19.35 9.82
C LEU A 64 -3.56 -20.28 9.05
N ALA A 65 -3.55 -20.19 7.73
CA ALA A 65 -4.37 -21.05 6.88
C ALA A 65 -3.99 -22.53 7.00
N TYR A 66 -2.69 -22.83 7.13
CA TYR A 66 -2.20 -24.18 7.32
C TYR A 66 -2.67 -24.75 8.65
N GLN A 67 -2.54 -24.02 9.75
CA GLN A 67 -2.95 -24.48 11.08
C GLN A 67 -4.47 -24.69 11.19
N MET A 68 -5.27 -23.95 10.42
CA MET A 68 -6.73 -24.06 10.42
C MET A 68 -7.29 -25.03 9.38
N ARG A 69 -6.45 -25.67 8.55
CA ARG A 69 -6.86 -26.44 7.37
C ARG A 69 -7.84 -27.59 7.67
N ASP A 70 -7.79 -28.15 8.87
CA ASP A 70 -8.67 -29.26 9.28
C ASP A 70 -10.07 -28.76 9.69
N THR A 71 -10.22 -27.45 9.92
CA THR A 71 -11.49 -26.83 10.35
C THR A 71 -12.11 -25.92 9.30
N LEU A 72 -11.29 -25.27 8.48
CA LEU A 72 -11.71 -24.30 7.47
C LEU A 72 -10.98 -24.60 6.17
N ASN A 73 -11.66 -24.38 5.04
CA ASN A 73 -11.01 -24.45 3.74
C ASN A 73 -9.94 -23.34 3.63
N PRO A 74 -8.64 -23.67 3.42
CA PRO A 74 -7.57 -22.68 3.38
C PRO A 74 -7.77 -21.59 2.33
N ARG A 75 -8.33 -21.93 1.16
CA ARG A 75 -8.63 -20.99 0.08
C ARG A 75 -9.63 -19.94 0.55
N ASP A 76 -10.74 -20.37 1.14
CA ASP A 76 -11.82 -19.49 1.57
C ASP A 76 -11.37 -18.60 2.73
N LEU A 77 -10.58 -19.15 3.67
CA LEU A 77 -9.99 -18.39 4.76
C LEU A 77 -9.06 -17.28 4.25
N ILE A 78 -8.12 -17.61 3.37
CA ILE A 78 -7.16 -16.64 2.80
C ILE A 78 -7.91 -15.53 2.04
N VAL A 79 -8.85 -15.90 1.15
CA VAL A 79 -9.59 -14.93 0.35
C VAL A 79 -10.46 -14.03 1.24
N SER A 80 -11.10 -14.59 2.26
CA SER A 80 -11.91 -13.82 3.21
C SER A 80 -11.06 -12.82 3.99
N ILE A 81 -9.86 -13.21 4.43
CA ILE A 81 -8.93 -12.31 5.13
C ILE A 81 -8.46 -11.20 4.19
N LEU A 82 -8.08 -11.51 2.96
CA LEU A 82 -7.65 -10.50 1.97
C LEU A 82 -8.78 -9.51 1.65
N PHE A 83 -9.98 -10.02 1.35
CA PHE A 83 -11.15 -9.18 1.08
C PHE A 83 -11.50 -8.32 2.30
N GLY A 84 -11.48 -8.91 3.50
CA GLY A 84 -11.69 -8.19 4.75
C GLY A 84 -10.68 -7.07 4.97
N ALA A 85 -9.40 -7.30 4.65
CA ALA A 85 -8.36 -6.27 4.72
C ALA A 85 -8.57 -5.14 3.69
N TYR A 86 -8.97 -5.47 2.46
CA TYR A 86 -9.29 -4.47 1.43
C TYR A 86 -10.53 -3.65 1.81
N ALA A 87 -11.59 -4.33 2.27
CA ALA A 87 -12.82 -3.71 2.76
C ALA A 87 -12.53 -2.77 3.93
N ALA A 88 -11.81 -3.25 4.95
CA ALA A 88 -11.40 -2.44 6.09
C ALA A 88 -10.58 -1.22 5.66
N SER A 89 -9.61 -1.40 4.77
CA SER A 89 -8.77 -0.30 4.25
C SER A 89 -9.63 0.80 3.61
N VAL A 90 -10.53 0.43 2.69
CA VAL A 90 -11.43 1.39 2.02
C VAL A 90 -12.34 2.08 3.03
N LEU A 91 -12.96 1.34 3.94
CA LEU A 91 -13.87 1.91 4.92
C LEU A 91 -13.13 2.89 5.84
N LEU A 92 -11.93 2.54 6.31
CA LEU A 92 -11.11 3.44 7.14
C LEU A 92 -10.64 4.68 6.37
N ILE A 93 -10.28 4.55 5.10
CA ILE A 93 -9.86 5.67 4.26
C ILE A 93 -11.04 6.63 4.00
N VAL A 94 -12.18 6.09 3.55
CA VAL A 94 -13.33 6.89 3.11
C VAL A 94 -14.11 7.43 4.32
N PHE A 95 -14.43 6.59 5.31
CA PHE A 95 -15.19 7.01 6.49
C PHE A 95 -14.28 7.54 7.61
N GLY A 96 -13.22 6.81 7.95
CA GLY A 96 -12.36 7.12 9.08
C GLY A 96 -11.51 8.38 8.88
N LEU A 97 -10.92 8.54 7.70
CA LEU A 97 -10.09 9.70 7.33
C LEU A 97 -10.87 10.77 6.57
N GLY A 98 -12.10 10.48 6.14
CA GLY A 98 -12.91 11.40 5.35
C GLY A 98 -12.32 11.68 3.97
N VAL A 99 -11.53 10.76 3.40
CA VAL A 99 -10.99 10.89 2.06
C VAL A 99 -12.14 10.86 1.05
N GLY A 100 -12.01 11.72 0.05
CA GLY A 100 -12.97 11.93 -1.01
C GLY A 100 -13.43 13.37 -1.02
N ARG A 101 -13.36 14.10 0.11
CA ARG A 101 -13.97 15.43 0.35
C ARG A 101 -13.60 16.57 -0.59
N ASP A 102 -12.47 16.48 -1.27
CA ASP A 102 -11.98 17.51 -2.19
C ASP A 102 -11.43 16.92 -3.50
N PHE A 103 -11.00 17.78 -4.42
CA PHE A 103 -10.45 17.34 -5.69
C PHE A 103 -9.20 16.44 -5.56
N ALA A 104 -8.29 16.74 -4.62
CA ALA A 104 -7.07 15.94 -4.44
C ALA A 104 -7.40 14.52 -4.02
N SER A 105 -8.35 14.38 -3.09
CA SER A 105 -8.82 13.09 -2.63
C SER A 105 -9.68 12.34 -3.66
N TRP A 106 -10.45 13.02 -4.49
CA TRP A 106 -11.07 12.37 -5.66
C TRP A 106 -10.03 11.85 -6.66
N LEU A 107 -9.01 12.66 -6.99
CA LEU A 107 -7.91 12.21 -7.85
C LEU A 107 -7.20 11.00 -7.25
N PHE A 108 -6.98 10.97 -5.93
CA PHE A 108 -6.38 9.84 -5.23
C PHE A 108 -7.25 8.58 -5.29
N LEU A 109 -8.54 8.68 -4.92
CA LEU A 109 -9.45 7.53 -4.88
C LEU A 109 -9.55 6.84 -6.24
N PHE A 110 -9.60 7.62 -7.32
CA PHE A 110 -9.74 7.12 -8.68
C PHE A 110 -8.40 7.07 -9.45
N SER A 111 -7.27 7.22 -8.76
CA SER A 111 -5.96 7.07 -9.39
C SER A 111 -5.73 5.61 -9.79
N PRO A 112 -5.25 5.33 -11.01
CA PRO A 112 -4.80 4.00 -11.42
C PRO A 112 -3.68 3.43 -10.55
N ALA A 113 -2.91 4.27 -9.87
CA ALA A 113 -1.90 3.88 -8.87
C ALA A 113 -2.36 4.14 -7.42
N GLY A 114 -3.65 4.42 -7.21
CA GLY A 114 -4.28 4.54 -5.89
C GLY A 114 -5.16 3.32 -5.61
N LEU A 115 -6.37 3.52 -5.08
CA LEU A 115 -7.27 2.41 -4.74
C LEU A 115 -7.78 1.60 -5.95
N LEU A 116 -7.67 2.12 -7.17
CA LEU A 116 -8.00 1.34 -8.37
C LEU A 116 -6.87 0.41 -8.85
N PHE A 117 -5.66 0.50 -8.27
CA PHE A 117 -4.54 -0.32 -8.73
C PHE A 117 -4.82 -1.83 -8.70
N PRO A 118 -5.36 -2.43 -7.61
CA PRO A 118 -5.68 -3.86 -7.58
C PRO A 118 -6.79 -4.27 -8.57
N VAL A 119 -7.57 -3.31 -9.07
CA VAL A 119 -8.64 -3.55 -10.06
C VAL A 119 -8.05 -3.59 -11.46
N TYR A 120 -7.13 -2.66 -11.78
CA TYR A 120 -6.41 -2.65 -13.05
C TYR A 120 -5.40 -3.80 -13.16
N GLU A 121 -4.75 -4.14 -12.05
CA GLU A 121 -3.75 -5.20 -11.94
C GLU A 121 -4.20 -6.23 -10.91
N GLN A 122 -5.03 -7.19 -11.34
CA GLN A 122 -5.63 -8.22 -10.47
C GLN A 122 -4.57 -9.07 -9.72
N GLY A 123 -3.36 -9.19 -10.29
CA GLY A 123 -2.23 -9.81 -9.61
C GLY A 123 -1.86 -9.12 -8.28
N ALA A 124 -2.08 -7.80 -8.17
CA ALA A 124 -1.85 -7.05 -6.94
C ALA A 124 -2.93 -7.32 -5.87
N PHE A 125 -4.15 -7.66 -6.28
CA PHE A 125 -5.22 -8.03 -5.35
C PHE A 125 -4.86 -9.32 -4.58
N GLY A 126 -4.31 -10.31 -5.28
CA GLY A 126 -3.88 -11.58 -4.69
C GLY A 126 -2.61 -11.49 -3.83
N ARG A 127 -2.14 -10.29 -3.45
CA ARG A 127 -0.92 -10.11 -2.66
C ARG A 127 -1.21 -9.62 -1.25
N LYS A 128 -0.26 -9.91 -0.35
CA LYS A 128 -0.27 -9.49 1.06
C LYS A 128 -0.09 -7.98 1.25
N ASP A 129 0.10 -7.23 0.17
CA ASP A 129 0.26 -5.78 0.13
C ASP A 129 -0.87 -5.01 0.80
N VAL A 130 -2.09 -5.55 0.76
CA VAL A 130 -3.25 -4.97 1.42
C VAL A 130 -3.04 -4.77 2.91
N PHE A 131 -2.20 -5.59 3.58
CA PHE A 131 -1.92 -5.41 4.99
C PHE A 131 -1.10 -4.14 5.28
N ILE A 132 -0.29 -3.67 4.33
CA ILE A 132 0.43 -2.39 4.43
C ILE A 132 -0.58 -1.24 4.37
N LEU A 133 -1.54 -1.31 3.44
CA LEU A 133 -2.60 -0.33 3.34
C LEU A 133 -3.51 -0.32 4.57
N CYS A 134 -3.92 -1.49 5.04
CA CYS A 134 -4.78 -1.65 6.19
C CYS A 134 -4.10 -1.12 7.46
N ALA A 135 -2.83 -1.49 7.70
CA ALA A 135 -2.05 -0.97 8.81
C ALA A 135 -1.87 0.55 8.73
N SER A 136 -1.56 1.08 7.55
CA SER A 136 -1.46 2.53 7.33
C SER A 136 -2.78 3.23 7.63
N ALA A 137 -3.90 2.70 7.14
CA ALA A 137 -5.23 3.26 7.36
C ALA A 137 -5.62 3.23 8.85
N ILE A 138 -5.44 2.11 9.55
CA ILE A 138 -5.72 2.00 10.99
C ILE A 138 -4.87 2.99 11.79
N ALA A 139 -3.56 3.01 11.53
CA ALA A 139 -2.63 3.89 12.24
C ALA A 139 -2.96 5.37 12.01
N LEU A 140 -3.23 5.76 10.77
CA LEU A 140 -3.57 7.13 10.41
C LEU A 140 -4.95 7.55 10.93
N VAL A 141 -5.93 6.64 10.98
CA VAL A 141 -7.22 6.89 11.64
C VAL A 141 -7.01 7.12 13.14
N ALA A 142 -6.18 6.29 13.79
CA ALA A 142 -5.84 6.47 15.19
C ALA A 142 -5.19 7.85 15.45
N ILE A 143 -4.22 8.26 14.60
CA ILE A 143 -3.59 9.59 14.67
C ILE A 143 -4.60 10.72 14.42
N TRP A 144 -5.51 10.52 13.46
CA TRP A 144 -6.51 11.52 13.09
C TRP A 144 -7.53 11.78 14.20
N GLN A 145 -7.98 10.71 14.88
CA GLN A 145 -9.05 10.76 15.87
C GLN A 145 -8.56 10.89 17.32
N SER A 146 -7.32 10.48 17.62
CA SER A 146 -6.77 10.53 18.98
C SER A 146 -6.14 11.90 19.28
N HIS A 147 -6.30 12.35 20.52
CA HIS A 147 -5.56 13.49 21.07
C HIS A 147 -4.26 13.09 21.78
N SER A 148 -4.01 11.79 21.97
CA SER A 148 -2.84 11.29 22.70
C SER A 148 -1.77 10.79 21.73
N PHE A 149 -0.57 11.35 21.85
CA PHE A 149 0.61 10.93 21.10
C PHE A 149 0.92 9.44 21.33
N TRP A 150 1.04 9.03 22.61
CA TRP A 150 1.47 7.67 22.97
C TRP A 150 0.47 6.60 22.56
N ARG A 151 -0.84 6.87 22.68
CA ARG A 151 -1.87 5.95 22.19
C ARG A 151 -1.76 5.74 20.68
N SER A 152 -1.58 6.83 19.93
CA SER A 152 -1.45 6.77 18.47
C SER A 152 -0.17 6.06 18.04
N LEU A 153 0.95 6.32 18.71
CA LEU A 153 2.21 5.63 18.48
C LEU A 153 2.12 4.13 18.80
N ALA A 154 1.51 3.76 19.92
CA ALA A 154 1.36 2.37 20.33
C ALA A 154 0.48 1.58 19.35
N ILE A 155 -0.67 2.13 18.96
CA ILE A 155 -1.54 1.50 17.96
C ILE A 155 -0.79 1.34 16.64
N SER A 156 -0.12 2.41 16.17
CA SER A 156 0.67 2.38 14.94
C SER A 156 1.76 1.31 15.00
N LEU A 157 2.51 1.23 16.10
CA LEU A 157 3.56 0.24 16.29
C LEU A 157 2.99 -1.18 16.23
N ILE A 158 1.91 -1.47 16.97
CA ILE A 158 1.29 -2.80 17.01
C ILE A 158 0.83 -3.22 15.62
N VAL A 159 0.09 -2.38 14.90
CA VAL A 159 -0.43 -2.76 13.58
C VAL A 159 0.67 -2.96 12.55
N PHE A 160 1.75 -2.18 12.60
CA PHE A 160 2.89 -2.36 11.71
C PHE A 160 3.76 -3.57 12.07
N LEU A 161 3.89 -3.91 13.36
CA LEU A 161 4.55 -5.15 13.77
C LEU A 161 3.79 -6.36 13.25
N VAL A 162 2.46 -6.38 13.39
CA VAL A 162 1.61 -7.45 12.84
C VAL A 162 1.70 -7.49 11.32
N ALA A 163 1.56 -6.34 10.64
CA ALA A 163 1.64 -6.28 9.18
C ALA A 163 3.01 -6.74 8.66
N GLY A 164 4.11 -6.46 9.36
CA GLY A 164 5.43 -6.92 8.96
C GLY A 164 5.66 -8.43 9.08
N ILE A 165 4.95 -9.11 9.97
CA ILE A 165 4.93 -10.58 10.03
C ILE A 165 4.20 -11.14 8.79
N LEU A 166 3.15 -10.46 8.33
CA LEU A 166 2.41 -10.84 7.12
C LEU A 166 3.19 -10.50 5.84
N ILE A 167 3.85 -9.36 5.82
CA ILE A 167 4.65 -8.86 4.70
C ILE A 167 5.76 -7.92 5.22
N GLU A 168 7.02 -8.33 5.10
CA GLU A 168 8.18 -7.64 5.67
C GLU A 168 8.30 -6.17 5.23
N ALA A 169 7.83 -5.87 4.01
CA ALA A 169 7.87 -4.53 3.45
C ALA A 169 7.07 -3.51 4.28
N ALA A 170 6.08 -3.94 5.07
CA ALA A 170 5.26 -3.06 5.90
C ALA A 170 6.09 -2.19 6.85
N TRP A 171 7.15 -2.74 7.45
CA TRP A 171 7.97 -2.02 8.43
C TRP A 171 8.68 -0.80 7.84
N PHE A 172 8.96 -0.77 6.54
CA PHE A 172 9.56 0.38 5.85
C PHE A 172 8.60 1.57 5.71
N TYR A 173 7.29 1.35 5.83
CA TYR A 173 6.28 2.40 5.76
C TYR A 173 5.95 3.00 7.14
N PHE A 174 6.35 2.35 8.24
CA PHE A 174 6.09 2.85 9.58
C PHE A 174 6.72 4.24 9.86
N PRO A 175 7.97 4.53 9.46
CA PRO A 175 8.55 5.87 9.63
C PRO A 175 7.74 6.99 8.95
N LEU A 176 7.09 6.70 7.83
CA LEU A 176 6.22 7.66 7.13
C LEU A 176 4.96 8.00 7.94
N VAL A 177 4.37 7.01 8.61
CA VAL A 177 3.23 7.21 9.54
C VAL A 177 3.67 8.00 10.77
N VAL A 178 4.88 7.75 11.29
CA VAL A 178 5.44 8.55 12.39
C VAL A 178 5.65 10.01 11.98
N ALA A 179 6.06 10.30 10.74
CA ALA A 179 6.14 11.67 10.24
C ALA A 179 4.78 12.40 10.29
N ALA A 180 3.69 11.72 9.91
CA ALA A 180 2.34 12.26 10.05
C ALA A 180 1.95 12.49 11.52
N LEU A 181 2.29 11.55 12.41
CA LEU A 181 2.07 11.69 13.86
C LEU A 181 2.79 12.92 14.43
N LEU A 182 4.07 13.13 14.10
CA LEU A 182 4.84 14.29 14.58
C LEU A 182 4.28 15.60 14.05
N THR A 183 3.79 15.61 12.81
CA THR A 183 3.15 16.80 12.23
C THR A 183 1.86 17.14 12.98
N ARG A 184 1.08 16.12 13.34
CA ARG A 184 -0.18 16.31 14.06
C ARG A 184 0.04 16.78 15.51
N HIS A 185 1.09 16.27 16.13
CA HIS A 185 1.50 16.58 17.50
C HIS A 185 2.73 17.47 17.54
N SER A 186 2.79 18.48 16.65
CA SER A 186 3.92 19.41 16.55
C SER A 186 4.20 20.16 17.86
N ASP A 187 3.15 20.36 18.66
CA ASP A 187 3.15 21.16 19.89
C ASP A 187 3.64 20.34 21.11
N GLU A 188 3.86 19.03 20.95
CA GLU A 188 4.46 18.18 21.98
C GLU A 188 5.94 18.52 22.23
N ARG A 189 6.42 18.16 23.42
CA ARG A 189 7.83 18.36 23.80
C ARG A 189 8.76 17.63 22.84
N ALA A 190 9.89 18.25 22.50
CA ALA A 190 10.90 17.66 21.62
C ALA A 190 11.32 16.24 22.06
N ALA A 191 11.48 15.99 23.36
CA ALA A 191 11.80 14.66 23.88
C ALA A 191 10.77 13.57 23.49
N VAL A 192 9.47 13.87 23.55
CA VAL A 192 8.41 12.93 23.15
C VAL A 192 8.47 12.63 21.65
N ARG A 193 8.71 13.67 20.85
CA ARG A 193 8.84 13.54 19.39
C ARG A 193 10.10 12.77 18.98
N ILE A 194 11.21 13.01 19.68
CA ILE A 194 12.47 12.24 19.53
C ILE A 194 12.24 10.78 19.88
N SER A 195 11.50 10.46 20.95
CA SER A 195 11.15 9.07 21.26
C SER A 195 10.35 8.40 20.13
N GLY A 196 9.42 9.13 19.50
CA GLY A 196 8.72 8.64 18.30
C GLY A 196 9.67 8.31 17.15
N LEU A 197 10.64 9.18 16.87
CA LEU A 197 11.69 8.94 15.87
C LEU A 197 12.59 7.77 16.22
N ALA A 198 12.97 7.63 17.49
CA ALA A 198 13.78 6.51 17.96
C ALA A 198 13.04 5.19 17.74
N VAL A 199 11.74 5.12 18.06
CA VAL A 199 10.90 3.94 17.79
C VAL A 199 10.84 3.65 16.28
N ALA A 200 10.65 4.68 15.44
CA ALA A 200 10.66 4.53 13.98
C ALA A 200 11.99 3.97 13.45
N ALA A 201 13.11 4.50 13.94
CA ALA A 201 14.44 4.03 13.58
C ALA A 201 14.67 2.59 14.03
N CYS A 202 14.26 2.21 15.24
CA CYS A 202 14.34 0.83 15.72
C CYS A 202 13.55 -0.14 14.84
N VAL A 203 12.34 0.23 14.40
CA VAL A 203 11.53 -0.60 13.49
C VAL A 203 12.19 -0.72 12.12
N ALA A 204 12.76 0.35 11.57
CA ALA A 204 13.48 0.30 10.30
C ALA A 204 14.75 -0.56 10.38
N VAL A 205 15.50 -0.47 11.48
CA VAL A 205 16.67 -1.32 11.74
C VAL A 205 16.26 -2.79 11.89
N LEU A 206 15.16 -3.07 12.60
CA LEU A 206 14.59 -4.42 12.70
C LEU A 206 14.23 -4.96 11.31
N ALA A 207 13.61 -4.14 10.47
CA ALA A 207 13.25 -4.52 9.10
C ALA A 207 14.48 -4.93 8.30
N MET A 208 15.54 -4.11 8.34
CA MET A 208 16.81 -4.42 7.68
C MET A 208 17.43 -5.71 8.24
N ALA A 209 17.48 -5.87 9.56
CA ALA A 209 18.03 -7.06 10.21
C ALA A 209 17.29 -8.33 9.77
N VAL A 210 15.95 -8.27 9.68
CA VAL A 210 15.13 -9.40 9.21
C VAL A 210 15.39 -9.69 7.73
N MET A 211 15.52 -8.65 6.89
CA MET A 211 15.86 -8.81 5.47
C MET A 211 17.22 -9.49 5.26
N TYR A 212 18.23 -9.12 6.04
CA TYR A 212 19.57 -9.70 5.95
C TYR A 212 19.65 -11.13 6.50
N LYS A 213 19.02 -11.41 7.66
CA LYS A 213 19.27 -12.66 8.39
C LYS A 213 18.46 -13.86 7.90
N PHE A 214 17.21 -13.66 7.48
CA PHE A 214 16.28 -14.78 7.27
C PHE A 214 16.15 -15.14 5.78
N GLY A 215 17.12 -15.85 5.22
CA GLY A 215 17.12 -16.27 3.80
C GLY A 215 17.17 -17.78 3.57
N THR A 216 17.06 -18.61 4.60
CA THR A 216 17.29 -20.07 4.47
C THR A 216 16.02 -20.83 4.83
N ALA A 217 15.14 -21.00 3.85
CA ALA A 217 13.91 -21.77 3.99
C ALA A 217 14.02 -23.07 3.19
N ASP A 218 13.54 -24.18 3.76
CA ASP A 218 13.34 -25.43 3.03
C ASP A 218 12.03 -25.31 2.21
N THR A 219 12.16 -24.87 0.96
CA THR A 219 11.04 -24.61 0.05
C THR A 219 10.30 -25.89 -0.34
N GLU A 220 10.97 -27.04 -0.32
CA GLU A 220 10.37 -28.34 -0.61
C GLU A 220 9.50 -28.82 0.54
N ARG A 221 9.90 -28.58 1.79
CA ARG A 221 9.04 -28.81 2.97
C ARG A 221 7.79 -27.94 2.95
N ILE A 222 7.90 -26.68 2.54
CA ILE A 222 6.74 -25.79 2.39
C ILE A 222 5.81 -26.32 1.31
N ALA A 223 6.33 -26.63 0.11
CA ALA A 223 5.53 -27.15 -0.99
C ALA A 223 4.83 -28.47 -0.64
N SER A 224 5.57 -29.42 -0.08
CA SER A 224 5.05 -30.73 0.31
C SER A 224 3.97 -30.67 1.38
N SER A 225 4.02 -29.68 2.28
CA SER A 225 2.97 -29.47 3.31
C SER A 225 1.59 -29.19 2.72
N TRP A 226 1.52 -28.69 1.48
CA TRP A 226 0.28 -28.33 0.81
C TRP A 226 -0.22 -29.37 -0.19
N ARG A 227 0.48 -30.48 -0.43
CA ARG A 227 0.12 -31.46 -1.47
C ARG A 227 -1.30 -32.04 -1.36
N ALA A 228 -1.84 -32.12 -0.14
CA ALA A 228 -3.22 -32.55 0.08
C ALA A 228 -4.27 -31.56 -0.46
N VAL A 229 -3.90 -30.28 -0.58
CA VAL A 229 -4.77 -29.17 -1.01
C VAL A 229 -4.42 -28.69 -2.43
N ASN A 230 -3.14 -28.76 -2.79
CA ASN A 230 -2.60 -28.45 -4.11
C ASN A 230 -1.61 -29.55 -4.51
N PRO A 231 -2.06 -30.60 -5.21
CA PRO A 231 -1.20 -31.71 -5.65
C PRO A 231 -0.01 -31.25 -6.50
N ASP A 232 -0.15 -30.13 -7.20
CA ASP A 232 0.87 -29.54 -8.07
C ASP A 232 1.77 -28.52 -7.35
N ALA A 233 1.82 -28.54 -6.01
CA ALA A 233 2.73 -27.67 -5.26
C ALA A 233 4.18 -28.14 -5.38
N TYR A 234 5.03 -27.33 -6.03
CA TYR A 234 6.47 -27.57 -6.20
C TYR A 234 7.32 -26.41 -5.68
N ALA A 235 8.51 -26.73 -5.15
CA ALA A 235 9.45 -25.76 -4.58
C ALA A 235 9.95 -24.68 -5.55
N THR A 236 9.86 -24.91 -6.86
CA THR A 236 10.38 -24.01 -7.91
C THR A 236 9.33 -23.05 -8.47
N GLN A 237 8.06 -23.15 -8.03
CA GLN A 237 6.97 -22.35 -8.58
C GLN A 237 6.75 -21.04 -7.80
N GLY A 238 6.39 -20.00 -8.56
CA GLY A 238 5.92 -18.73 -8.02
C GLY A 238 6.85 -18.12 -6.97
N ALA A 239 6.32 -17.75 -5.80
CA ALA A 239 7.08 -17.09 -4.75
C ALA A 239 8.10 -18.00 -4.02
N LEU A 240 8.01 -19.32 -4.17
CA LEU A 240 8.92 -20.28 -3.51
C LEU A 240 10.33 -20.22 -4.10
N CYS A 241 10.48 -19.96 -5.42
CA CYS A 241 11.79 -19.84 -6.09
C CYS A 241 12.75 -18.87 -5.40
N CYS A 242 12.15 -17.85 -4.81
CA CYS A 242 12.80 -16.59 -4.53
C CYS A 242 12.75 -16.28 -3.03
N LEU A 243 12.37 -17.29 -2.24
CA LEU A 243 12.29 -17.25 -0.79
C LEU A 243 13.67 -17.37 -0.13
N GLY A 244 14.59 -18.06 -0.80
CA GLY A 244 15.97 -18.26 -0.35
C GLY A 244 16.91 -17.07 -0.61
N VAL A 245 16.41 -16.03 -1.27
CA VAL A 245 17.23 -14.90 -1.72
C VAL A 245 17.37 -13.88 -0.59
N ASN A 246 18.60 -13.67 -0.13
CA ASN A 246 18.89 -12.64 0.88
C ASN A 246 19.00 -11.24 0.24
N PHE A 247 19.17 -10.20 1.06
CA PHE A 247 19.22 -8.82 0.56
C PHE A 247 20.33 -8.60 -0.48
N ASP A 248 21.56 -9.07 -0.23
CA ASP A 248 22.69 -8.86 -1.12
C ASP A 248 22.51 -9.58 -2.45
N GLN A 249 21.96 -10.79 -2.42
CA GLN A 249 21.61 -11.55 -3.62
C GLN A 249 20.48 -10.87 -4.38
N ALA A 250 19.42 -10.41 -3.70
CA ALA A 250 18.31 -9.70 -4.34
C ALA A 250 18.81 -8.41 -5.00
N PHE A 251 19.62 -7.63 -4.28
CA PHE A 251 20.25 -6.43 -4.81
C PHE A 251 21.17 -6.75 -5.99
N GLY A 252 22.01 -7.78 -5.90
CA GLY A 252 22.91 -8.21 -6.97
C GLY A 252 22.16 -8.68 -8.21
N ILE A 253 21.10 -9.49 -8.05
CA ILE A 253 20.19 -9.90 -9.12
C ILE A 253 19.61 -8.65 -9.75
N MET A 254 19.04 -7.74 -8.94
CA MET A 254 18.41 -6.51 -9.45
C MET A 254 19.40 -5.62 -10.19
N TRP A 255 20.61 -5.45 -9.67
CA TRP A 255 21.66 -4.66 -10.31
C TRP A 255 22.14 -5.28 -11.62
N ALA A 256 22.24 -6.61 -11.68
CA ALA A 256 22.65 -7.33 -12.89
C ALA A 256 21.52 -7.42 -13.94
N SER A 257 20.27 -7.65 -13.51
CA SER A 257 19.11 -7.75 -14.39
C SER A 257 18.60 -6.39 -14.86
N HIS A 258 18.84 -5.32 -14.10
CA HIS A 258 18.37 -3.95 -14.34
C HIS A 258 19.47 -2.89 -14.31
N GLY A 259 20.74 -3.27 -14.47
CA GLY A 259 21.79 -2.31 -14.85
C GLY A 259 21.30 -1.47 -16.03
N LEU A 260 21.71 -0.20 -16.09
CA LEU A 260 21.24 0.95 -16.91
C LEU A 260 20.67 0.73 -18.34
N GLN A 261 20.69 -0.47 -18.91
CA GLN A 261 20.46 -0.80 -20.31
C GLN A 261 19.25 -1.74 -20.59
N SER A 262 18.61 -2.39 -19.61
CA SER A 262 17.71 -3.54 -19.90
C SER A 262 16.20 -3.37 -19.60
N MET A 263 15.77 -2.32 -18.91
CA MET A 263 14.34 -2.01 -18.72
C MET A 263 14.06 -0.54 -19.04
N PRO A 264 12.97 -0.21 -19.76
CA PRO A 264 12.49 1.17 -19.90
C PRO A 264 12.01 1.74 -18.55
N ARG A 265 12.93 1.99 -17.61
CA ARG A 265 12.68 2.57 -16.28
C ARG A 265 11.91 3.89 -16.36
N ASN A 266 12.08 4.59 -17.49
CA ASN A 266 11.38 5.82 -17.82
C ASN A 266 9.86 5.68 -17.70
N SER A 267 9.25 4.56 -18.10
CA SER A 267 7.80 4.38 -17.98
C SER A 267 7.33 4.31 -16.52
N TYR A 268 8.11 3.68 -15.64
CA TYR A 268 7.82 3.68 -14.20
C TYR A 268 8.07 5.04 -13.55
N ILE A 269 9.09 5.79 -13.99
CA ILE A 269 9.33 7.15 -13.51
C ILE A 269 8.14 8.06 -13.88
N VAL A 270 7.66 7.98 -15.13
CA VAL A 270 6.44 8.70 -15.54
C VAL A 270 5.23 8.23 -14.74
N GLY A 271 5.04 6.92 -14.56
CA GLY A 271 3.98 6.36 -13.71
C GLY A 271 4.04 6.86 -12.26
N MET A 272 5.23 6.98 -11.69
CA MET A 272 5.45 7.53 -10.35
C MET A 272 5.08 9.02 -10.31
N ILE A 273 5.50 9.82 -11.29
CA ILE A 273 5.12 11.24 -11.38
C ILE A 273 3.59 11.38 -11.43
N LEU A 274 2.91 10.58 -12.26
CA LEU A 274 1.46 10.57 -12.34
C LEU A 274 0.81 10.14 -11.01
N ALA A 275 1.36 9.12 -10.35
CA ALA A 275 0.89 8.65 -9.05
C ALA A 275 1.03 9.71 -7.94
N LEU A 276 1.97 10.65 -8.07
CA LEU A 276 2.19 11.76 -7.13
C LEU A 276 1.32 12.99 -7.40
N VAL A 277 0.59 13.05 -8.53
CA VAL A 277 -0.29 14.20 -8.85
C VAL A 277 -1.32 14.50 -7.75
N PRO A 278 -2.05 13.52 -7.16
CA PRO A 278 -2.98 13.80 -6.07
C PRO A 278 -2.29 14.45 -4.86
N ILE A 279 -1.06 14.05 -4.55
CA ILE A 279 -0.26 14.61 -3.45
C ILE A 279 0.17 16.03 -3.79
N ALA A 280 0.66 16.29 -5.01
CA ALA A 280 1.02 17.63 -5.45
C ALA A 280 -0.19 18.59 -5.36
N VAL A 281 -1.37 18.15 -5.80
CA VAL A 281 -2.62 18.93 -5.70
C VAL A 281 -3.03 19.15 -4.24
N LEU A 282 -2.87 18.15 -3.37
CA LEU A 282 -3.11 18.29 -1.94
C LEU A 282 -2.19 19.36 -1.34
N LEU A 283 -0.89 19.26 -1.58
CA LEU A 283 0.13 20.15 -1.01
C LEU A 283 0.01 21.58 -1.54
N ALA A 284 -0.34 21.76 -2.82
CA ALA A 284 -0.56 23.08 -3.40
C ALA A 284 -1.73 23.84 -2.75
N LYS A 285 -2.72 23.11 -2.22
CA LYS A 285 -3.87 23.69 -1.51
C LYS A 285 -3.61 23.93 -0.02
N THR A 286 -2.68 23.18 0.56
CA THR A 286 -2.35 23.36 1.96
C THR A 286 -1.52 24.62 2.13
N ARG A 287 -2.02 25.60 2.89
CA ARG A 287 -1.13 26.61 3.46
C ARG A 287 -0.17 25.87 4.37
N PHE A 288 1.06 25.64 3.91
CA PHE A 288 2.07 24.91 4.68
C PHE A 288 2.10 25.46 6.10
N ARG A 289 1.72 24.62 7.06
CA ARG A 289 2.05 24.87 8.46
C ARG A 289 3.57 24.98 8.50
N ARG A 290 4.15 25.96 9.19
CA ARG A 290 5.61 25.97 9.38
C ARG A 290 5.99 24.66 10.07
N ILE A 291 6.59 23.76 9.30
CA ILE A 291 7.10 22.49 9.78
C ILE A 291 8.48 22.80 10.36
N ASP A 292 8.71 22.46 11.62
CA ASP A 292 10.05 22.56 12.20
C ASP A 292 10.99 21.51 11.58
N TRP A 293 12.29 21.72 11.77
CA TRP A 293 13.33 20.88 11.18
C TRP A 293 13.21 19.40 11.59
N LEU A 294 12.72 19.09 12.79
CA LEU A 294 12.61 17.73 13.30
C LEU A 294 11.48 16.98 12.58
N THR A 295 10.33 17.63 12.38
CA THR A 295 9.24 17.05 11.58
C THR A 295 9.64 16.95 10.11
N ALA A 296 10.36 17.93 9.56
CA ALA A 296 10.87 17.86 8.20
C ALA A 296 11.84 16.69 8.00
N ALA A 297 12.77 16.49 8.94
CA ALA A 297 13.67 15.34 8.95
C ALA A 297 12.91 14.01 9.05
N ALA A 298 11.84 13.96 9.85
CA ALA A 298 10.97 12.79 9.95
C ALA A 298 10.29 12.45 8.62
N TRP A 299 9.80 13.45 7.88
CA TRP A 299 9.23 13.25 6.54
C TRP A 299 10.27 12.74 5.54
N VAL A 300 11.47 13.32 5.52
CA VAL A 300 12.56 12.87 4.65
C VAL A 300 12.95 11.43 4.98
N ALA A 301 13.16 11.11 6.25
CA ALA A 301 13.46 9.76 6.71
C ALA A 301 12.33 8.77 6.37
N GLY A 302 11.07 9.20 6.55
CA GLY A 302 9.87 8.43 6.19
C GLY A 302 9.81 8.07 4.71
N VAL A 303 10.05 9.05 3.84
CA VAL A 303 10.10 8.85 2.38
C VAL A 303 11.26 7.94 2.00
N LEU A 304 12.47 8.18 2.53
CA LEU A 304 13.64 7.35 2.23
C LEU A 304 13.44 5.90 2.67
N ALA A 305 12.86 5.67 3.85
CA ALA A 305 12.53 4.33 4.32
C ALA A 305 11.54 3.63 3.39
N ALA A 306 10.45 4.31 3.00
CA ALA A 306 9.43 3.74 2.11
C ALA A 306 9.93 3.50 0.68
N LEU A 307 11.08 4.08 0.28
CA LEU A 307 11.74 3.83 -1.00
C LEU A 307 12.68 2.61 -0.96
N VAL A 308 13.06 2.08 0.20
CA VAL A 308 13.97 0.93 0.32
C VAL A 308 13.48 -0.29 -0.50
N PRO A 309 12.18 -0.67 -0.50
CA PRO A 309 11.73 -1.82 -1.28
C PRO A 309 11.99 -1.72 -2.80
N PHE A 310 12.06 -0.51 -3.36
CA PHE A 310 12.36 -0.29 -4.79
C PHE A 310 13.77 -0.72 -5.20
N VAL A 311 14.68 -0.81 -4.22
CA VAL A 311 16.09 -1.18 -4.45
C VAL A 311 16.24 -2.68 -4.72
N VAL A 312 15.36 -3.50 -4.13
CA VAL A 312 15.48 -4.97 -4.16
C VAL A 312 14.38 -5.66 -4.97
N ALA A 313 13.35 -4.93 -5.37
CA ALA A 313 12.19 -5.52 -6.02
C ALA A 313 12.04 -5.06 -7.48
N ALA A 314 11.64 -5.99 -8.35
CA ALA A 314 11.48 -5.76 -9.79
C ALA A 314 10.07 -5.28 -10.19
N ASP A 315 9.07 -5.53 -9.34
CA ASP A 315 7.67 -5.16 -9.49
C ASP A 315 7.42 -3.71 -9.04
N TRP A 316 8.06 -2.76 -9.71
CA TRP A 316 8.01 -1.33 -9.37
C TRP A 316 6.59 -0.76 -9.36
N GLY A 317 5.68 -1.25 -10.21
CA GLY A 317 4.29 -0.76 -10.24
C GLY A 317 3.57 -0.96 -8.90
N ARG A 318 3.76 -2.13 -8.28
CA ARG A 318 3.25 -2.45 -6.94
C ARG A 318 3.78 -1.47 -5.89
N TYR A 319 5.08 -1.20 -5.89
CA TYR A 319 5.69 -0.32 -4.90
C TYR A 319 5.38 1.15 -5.13
N ILE A 320 5.20 1.60 -6.37
CA ILE A 320 4.68 2.95 -6.69
C ILE A 320 3.28 3.12 -6.08
N TYR A 321 2.40 2.12 -6.24
CA TYR A 321 1.07 2.12 -5.66
C TYR A 321 1.09 2.19 -4.12
N LEU A 322 1.89 1.35 -3.48
CA LEU A 322 2.01 1.33 -2.02
C LEU A 322 2.59 2.65 -1.49
N PHE A 323 3.66 3.14 -2.12
CA PHE A 323 4.32 4.39 -1.78
C PHE A 323 3.39 5.59 -1.95
N SER A 324 2.79 5.77 -3.13
CA SER A 324 1.91 6.89 -3.42
C SER A 324 0.71 6.89 -2.47
N THR A 325 0.15 5.72 -2.17
CA THR A 325 -1.00 5.59 -1.27
C THR A 325 -0.64 5.93 0.16
N ALA A 326 0.41 5.31 0.71
CA ALA A 326 0.84 5.60 2.08
C ALA A 326 1.26 7.07 2.24
N LEU A 327 1.97 7.63 1.26
CA LEU A 327 2.39 9.03 1.26
C LEU A 327 1.21 9.99 1.18
N PHE A 328 0.23 9.72 0.30
CA PHE A 328 -0.99 10.53 0.22
C PHE A 328 -1.76 10.51 1.54
N LEU A 329 -1.99 9.34 2.12
CA LEU A 329 -2.73 9.22 3.38
C LEU A 329 -1.99 9.88 4.55
N ALA A 330 -0.67 9.70 4.64
CA ALA A 330 0.16 10.37 5.64
C ALA A 330 0.08 11.90 5.47
N ALA A 331 0.21 12.40 4.24
CA ALA A 331 0.11 13.83 3.95
C ALA A 331 -1.29 14.37 4.22
N TRP A 332 -2.34 13.59 3.93
CA TRP A 332 -3.73 13.93 4.23
C TRP A 332 -3.94 14.16 5.73
N VAL A 333 -3.41 13.26 6.58
CA VAL A 333 -3.55 13.37 8.04
C VAL A 333 -2.63 14.42 8.65
N GLY A 334 -1.37 14.48 8.21
CA GLY A 334 -0.36 15.37 8.77
C GLY A 334 -0.48 16.81 8.27
N LEU A 335 -0.62 16.98 6.96
CA LEU A 335 -0.50 18.28 6.26
C LEU A 335 -1.81 18.78 5.65
N GLY A 336 -2.81 17.90 5.47
CA GLY A 336 -4.03 18.17 4.74
C GLY A 336 -4.90 19.31 5.30
N PRO A 337 -5.74 19.92 4.45
CA PRO A 337 -6.56 21.06 4.84
C PRO A 337 -7.68 20.65 5.80
N ARG A 338 -7.90 21.44 6.87
CA ARG A 338 -8.98 21.19 7.86
C ARG A 338 -10.38 21.53 7.37
N ALA A 339 -10.51 22.34 6.31
CA ALA A 339 -11.79 22.69 5.72
C ALA A 339 -11.65 22.85 4.20
N ALA A 340 -12.49 22.14 3.44
CA ALA A 340 -12.67 22.36 2.02
C ALA A 340 -13.79 23.38 1.81
N SER A 341 -13.55 24.40 0.98
CA SER A 341 -14.64 25.24 0.47
C SER A 341 -15.50 24.41 -0.49
N LYS A 342 -16.82 24.61 -0.44
CA LYS A 342 -17.73 23.95 -1.38
C LYS A 342 -17.49 24.54 -2.79
N PRO A 343 -17.11 23.74 -3.79
CA PRO A 343 -17.03 24.23 -5.16
C PRO A 343 -18.43 24.58 -5.69
N GLY A 344 -18.50 25.57 -6.59
CA GLY A 344 -19.72 25.83 -7.36
C GLY A 344 -20.06 24.68 -8.33
N MET A 345 -21.27 24.71 -8.90
CA MET A 345 -21.76 23.66 -9.80
C MET A 345 -20.85 23.44 -11.03
N VAL A 346 -20.47 24.52 -11.72
CA VAL A 346 -19.55 24.47 -12.87
C VAL A 346 -18.20 23.88 -12.48
N SER A 347 -17.65 24.30 -11.32
CA SER A 347 -16.41 23.75 -10.79
C SER A 347 -16.51 22.26 -10.47
N THR A 348 -17.69 21.78 -10.07
CA THR A 348 -17.93 20.37 -9.77
C THR A 348 -17.94 19.52 -11.05
N ILE A 349 -18.59 20.00 -12.13
CA ILE A 349 -18.62 19.30 -13.42
C ILE A 349 -17.20 19.18 -13.99
N VAL A 350 -16.45 20.28 -14.01
CA VAL A 350 -15.05 20.28 -14.48
C VAL A 350 -14.19 19.34 -13.64
N MET A 351 -14.37 19.36 -12.31
CA MET A 351 -13.66 18.46 -11.40
C MET A 351 -13.93 16.99 -11.73
N ILE A 352 -15.19 16.60 -11.93
CA ILE A 352 -15.57 15.23 -12.28
C ILE A 352 -14.95 14.84 -13.63
N ALA A 353 -15.04 15.69 -14.65
CA ALA A 353 -14.46 15.43 -15.96
C ALA A 353 -12.94 15.20 -15.87
N LEU A 354 -12.21 16.04 -15.11
CA LEU A 354 -10.77 15.88 -14.90
C LEU A 354 -10.43 14.59 -14.15
N VAL A 355 -11.22 14.21 -13.14
CA VAL A 355 -11.03 12.94 -12.41
C VAL A 355 -11.23 11.75 -13.36
N ILE A 356 -12.28 11.77 -14.18
CA ILE A 356 -12.54 10.69 -15.15
C ILE A 356 -11.39 10.58 -16.15
N VAL A 357 -10.97 11.71 -16.75
CA VAL A 357 -9.84 11.73 -17.69
C VAL A 357 -8.57 11.21 -17.03
N PHE A 358 -8.26 11.64 -15.81
CA PHE A 358 -7.09 11.16 -15.07
C PHE A 358 -7.17 9.66 -14.76
N ALA A 359 -8.33 9.19 -14.29
CA ALA A 359 -8.56 7.80 -13.88
C ALA A 359 -8.54 6.80 -15.04
N THR A 360 -8.80 7.27 -16.27
CA THR A 360 -9.01 6.39 -17.44
C THR A 360 -8.00 6.60 -18.56
N SER A 361 -7.09 7.56 -18.44
CA SER A 361 -6.08 7.85 -19.45
C SER A 361 -4.86 6.94 -19.40
N TRP A 362 -4.53 6.41 -18.22
CA TRP A 362 -3.35 5.59 -18.02
C TRP A 362 -3.63 4.41 -17.09
N ARG A 363 -2.79 3.38 -17.20
CA ARG A 363 -2.66 2.32 -16.20
C ARG A 363 -1.20 1.90 -16.13
N MET A 364 -0.79 1.39 -14.98
CA MET A 364 0.59 0.98 -14.74
C MET A 364 0.60 -0.51 -14.42
N LEU A 365 1.44 -1.26 -15.14
CA LEU A 365 1.60 -2.69 -14.93
C LEU A 365 2.31 -2.96 -13.62
N LEU A 366 1.97 -4.07 -12.98
CA LEU A 366 2.67 -4.53 -11.77
C LEU A 366 4.15 -4.86 -12.04
N TRP A 367 4.41 -5.54 -13.17
CA TRP A 367 5.75 -5.92 -13.63
C TRP A 367 5.93 -5.51 -15.10
N GLN A 368 7.15 -5.12 -15.48
CA GLN A 368 7.49 -4.74 -16.84
C GLN A 368 8.22 -5.88 -17.55
N GLU A 369 7.66 -6.38 -18.65
CA GLU A 369 8.38 -7.30 -19.53
C GLU A 369 9.44 -6.56 -20.36
N ARG A 370 10.55 -7.23 -20.70
CA ARG A 370 11.61 -6.63 -21.51
C ARG A 370 11.04 -6.15 -22.85
N GLY A 371 11.37 -4.92 -23.22
CA GLY A 371 10.91 -4.30 -24.47
C GLY A 371 9.51 -3.70 -24.43
N ASN A 372 8.75 -3.85 -23.34
CA ASN A 372 7.41 -3.30 -23.19
C ASN A 372 7.40 -2.13 -22.20
N SER A 373 6.68 -1.03 -22.50
CA SER A 373 6.42 0.02 -21.51
C SER A 373 5.59 -0.52 -20.33
N ALA A 374 5.97 -0.16 -19.10
CA ALA A 374 5.18 -0.41 -17.89
C ALA A 374 3.93 0.48 -17.80
N LEU A 375 3.93 1.60 -18.51
CA LEU A 375 2.79 2.51 -18.60
C LEU A 375 2.00 2.16 -19.85
N LYS A 376 0.74 1.78 -19.68
CA LYS A 376 -0.17 1.41 -20.77
C LYS A 376 -1.29 2.44 -20.89
N PRO A 377 -1.88 2.60 -22.08
CA PRO A 377 -3.07 3.43 -22.23
C PRO A 377 -4.19 2.87 -21.36
N GLY A 378 -4.88 3.77 -20.67
CA GLY A 378 -6.08 3.42 -19.93
C GLY A 378 -7.28 3.18 -20.87
N PRO A 379 -8.46 2.84 -20.32
CA PRO A 379 -9.65 2.55 -21.12
C PRO A 379 -10.05 3.67 -22.09
N LEU A 380 -9.94 4.94 -21.67
CA LEU A 380 -10.32 6.07 -22.50
C LEU A 380 -9.40 6.25 -23.70
N VAL A 381 -8.08 6.19 -23.47
CA VAL A 381 -7.07 6.34 -24.53
C VAL A 381 -7.12 5.15 -25.50
N SER A 382 -7.39 3.95 -24.97
CA SER A 382 -7.56 2.75 -25.79
C SER A 382 -8.81 2.84 -26.69
N ALA A 383 -9.92 3.38 -26.17
CA ALA A 383 -11.17 3.52 -26.92
C ALA A 383 -11.06 4.51 -28.09
N ILE A 384 -10.19 5.52 -28.00
CA ILE A 384 -9.94 6.49 -29.07
C ILE A 384 -8.82 6.06 -30.04
N GLY A 385 -8.29 4.83 -29.90
CA GLY A 385 -7.31 4.25 -30.83
C GLY A 385 -5.89 4.83 -30.72
N MET A 386 -5.58 5.59 -29.66
CA MET A 386 -4.23 6.13 -29.45
C MET A 386 -3.31 5.05 -28.86
N LYS A 387 -2.13 4.88 -29.48
CA LYS A 387 -1.05 4.04 -28.93
C LYS A 387 -0.08 4.91 -28.14
N LEU A 388 0.32 4.44 -26.96
CA LEU A 388 1.44 4.99 -26.19
C LEU A 388 2.61 4.05 -26.44
N ASP A 389 3.43 4.36 -27.45
CA ASP A 389 4.66 3.62 -27.76
C ASP A 389 5.83 4.14 -26.93
#